data_AF-A0A226CYK5-F1
#
_entry.id   AF-A0A226CYK5-F1
#
_cell.length_a   1.000
_cell.length_b   1.000
_cell.length_c   1.000
_cell.angle_alpha   90.00
_cell.angle_beta   90.00
_cell.angle_gamma   90.00
#
_symmetry.space_group_name_H-M   'P 1'
#
loop_
_entity.id
_entity.type
_entity.pdbx_description
1 polymer ?
#
loop_
_entity_poly.entity_id
_entity_poly.type
_entity_poly.pdbx_seq_one_letter_code
_entity_poly.pdbx_strand_id
1 'polypeptide(L)'
;MYNSKISPKFPKFPKSLDTFSKCFAFMPTFPLGWDIQSQKLVSFQDPKLLLPWMALTLTLFLSNSVVVVLLLSEILGLVDLTISEVVLSILLLSLGGLSALLDFITAAFTRNAAQAFNCLAVLQKEIHTPTASPKSNNPPFTTILVNTIPILFAPYGFLIPICGIYLGLDPYTLTESYLIPARWRHLAPYFFTPLKLSLIGEGFFCVRVYSLLISFPTLAADLMSSTISSLSKKAGNLKNTAVSRYWRDTPLAK
;
A
#
# COMPACT_ATOMS: atom_id res chain seq x y z
N MET A 1 -16.37 35.54 -25.86
CA MET A 1 -17.03 34.83 -24.74
C MET A 1 -16.27 33.54 -24.47
N TYR A 2 -15.45 33.53 -23.41
CA TYR A 2 -14.75 32.33 -22.97
C TYR A 2 -15.75 31.43 -22.25
N ASN A 3 -16.11 30.29 -22.87
CA ASN A 3 -16.80 29.21 -22.19
C ASN A 3 -15.81 28.62 -21.18
N SER A 4 -15.83 29.12 -19.95
CA SER A 4 -15.17 28.48 -18.82
C SER A 4 -15.88 27.15 -18.61
N LYS A 5 -15.33 26.10 -19.23
CA LYS A 5 -15.64 24.72 -18.88
C LYS A 5 -15.45 24.61 -17.38
N ILE A 6 -16.57 24.59 -16.65
CA ILE A 6 -16.62 24.23 -15.25
C ILE A 6 -16.18 22.78 -15.22
N SER A 7 -14.86 22.58 -15.09
CA SER A 7 -14.30 21.26 -14.89
C SER A 7 -14.96 20.73 -13.61
N PRO A 8 -15.68 19.59 -13.68
CA PRO A 8 -16.31 19.03 -12.50
C PRO A 8 -15.21 18.89 -11.45
N LYS A 9 -15.37 19.55 -10.30
CA LYS A 9 -14.44 19.41 -9.18
C LYS A 9 -14.43 17.94 -8.82
N PHE A 10 -13.41 17.24 -9.28
CA PHE A 10 -13.19 15.85 -8.96
C PHE A 10 -13.17 15.70 -7.43
N PRO A 11 -13.60 14.54 -6.90
CA PRO A 11 -13.44 14.24 -5.49
C PRO A 11 -11.98 14.50 -5.07
N LYS A 12 -11.75 14.84 -3.79
CA LYS A 12 -10.38 15.11 -3.28
C LYS A 12 -9.49 13.84 -3.28
N PHE A 13 -10.11 12.67 -3.47
CA PHE A 13 -9.56 11.31 -3.46
C PHE A 13 -8.47 11.00 -4.51
N PRO A 14 -8.68 11.27 -5.81
CA PRO A 14 -7.66 11.33 -6.86
C PRO A 14 -6.27 11.79 -6.39
N LYS A 15 -6.24 12.91 -5.67
CA LYS A 15 -4.98 13.56 -5.30
C LYS A 15 -4.14 12.72 -4.34
N SER A 16 -4.78 11.90 -3.52
CA SER A 16 -4.07 11.06 -2.56
C SER A 16 -3.38 9.88 -3.23
N LEU A 17 -4.08 9.24 -4.16
CA LEU A 17 -3.51 8.17 -4.96
C LEU A 17 -2.48 8.69 -5.96
N ASP A 18 -2.64 9.92 -6.46
CA ASP A 18 -1.62 10.59 -7.26
C ASP A 18 -0.36 10.86 -6.43
N THR A 19 -0.50 11.25 -5.16
CA THR A 19 0.62 11.45 -4.24
C THR A 19 1.34 10.14 -3.97
N PHE A 20 0.59 9.06 -3.69
CA PHE A 20 1.13 7.71 -3.54
C PHE A 20 1.91 7.28 -4.79
N SER A 21 1.31 7.41 -5.98
CA SER A 21 1.92 7.01 -7.24
C SER A 21 3.17 7.82 -7.56
N LYS A 22 3.20 9.12 -7.24
CA LYS A 22 4.38 9.98 -7.42
C LYS A 22 5.48 9.65 -6.42
N CYS A 23 5.11 9.37 -5.17
CA CYS A 23 6.06 9.00 -4.11
C CYS A 23 6.83 7.73 -4.47
N PHE A 24 6.15 6.77 -5.11
CA PHE A 24 6.75 5.50 -5.54
C PHE A 24 7.03 5.40 -7.05
N ALA A 25 7.12 6.53 -7.76
CA ALA A 25 7.30 6.54 -9.21
C ALA A 25 8.65 5.97 -9.69
N PHE A 26 9.66 5.95 -8.81
CA PHE A 26 10.98 5.38 -9.10
C PHE A 26 11.01 3.85 -8.98
N MET A 27 9.96 3.24 -8.43
CA MET A 27 9.89 1.80 -8.24
C MET A 27 9.44 1.09 -9.53
N PRO A 28 9.76 -0.20 -9.68
CA PRO A 28 9.26 -0.97 -10.81
C PRO A 28 7.73 -1.08 -10.82
N THR A 29 7.18 -1.55 -11.94
CA THR A 29 5.76 -1.85 -12.04
C THR A 29 5.38 -3.02 -11.13
N PHE A 30 4.33 -2.84 -10.33
CA PHE A 30 3.77 -3.88 -9.47
C PHE A 30 2.47 -4.43 -10.05
N PRO A 31 2.00 -5.62 -9.61
CA PRO A 31 0.77 -6.23 -10.10
C PRO A 31 -0.48 -5.34 -9.96
N LEU A 32 -0.50 -4.47 -8.95
CA LEU A 32 -1.56 -3.49 -8.70
C LEU A 32 -0.96 -2.08 -8.59
N GLY A 33 -1.48 -1.14 -9.37
CA GLY A 33 -1.01 0.24 -9.38
C GLY A 33 -2.09 1.25 -9.77
N TRP A 34 -1.95 2.48 -9.28
CA TRP A 34 -2.82 3.60 -9.64
C TRP A 34 -2.31 4.25 -10.92
N ASP A 35 -3.17 4.33 -11.95
CA ASP A 35 -2.88 5.09 -13.15
C ASP A 35 -3.39 6.52 -13.00
N ILE A 36 -2.45 7.48 -12.95
CA ILE A 36 -2.71 8.90 -12.81
C ILE A 36 -3.50 9.44 -14.01
N GLN A 37 -3.28 8.92 -15.23
CA GLN A 37 -3.93 9.45 -16.42
C GLN A 37 -5.40 9.03 -16.49
N SER A 38 -5.68 7.73 -16.31
CA SER A 38 -7.06 7.23 -16.32
C SER A 38 -7.79 7.44 -15.01
N GLN A 39 -7.08 7.81 -13.92
CA GLN A 39 -7.63 7.95 -12.57
C GLN A 39 -8.33 6.66 -12.12
N LYS A 40 -7.67 5.52 -12.37
CA LYS A 40 -8.18 4.18 -12.07
C LYS A 40 -7.10 3.30 -11.48
N LEU A 41 -7.53 2.35 -10.67
CA LEU A 41 -6.69 1.25 -10.22
C LEU A 41 -6.55 0.25 -11.38
N VAL A 42 -5.33 -0.05 -11.79
CA VAL A 42 -5.02 -0.93 -12.93
C VAL A 42 -4.31 -2.18 -12.42
N SER A 43 -4.72 -3.33 -12.96
CA SER A 43 -3.98 -4.58 -12.77
C SER A 43 -3.02 -4.76 -13.95
N PHE A 44 -1.74 -4.85 -13.63
CA PHE A 44 -0.70 -5.21 -14.59
C PHE A 44 -0.52 -6.73 -14.60
N GLN A 45 -0.46 -7.33 -15.79
CA GLN A 45 -0.33 -8.78 -15.95
C GLN A 45 0.73 -9.21 -16.96
N ASP A 46 1.32 -8.25 -17.67
CA ASP A 46 2.41 -8.56 -18.59
C ASP A 46 3.62 -9.04 -17.76
N PRO A 47 4.06 -10.29 -17.91
CA PRO A 47 5.19 -10.81 -17.14
C PRO A 47 6.48 -10.03 -17.38
N LYS A 48 6.63 -9.39 -18.55
CA LYS A 48 7.83 -8.59 -18.86
C LYS A 48 7.90 -7.32 -18.02
N LEU A 49 6.75 -6.68 -17.80
CA LEU A 49 6.65 -5.48 -16.94
C LEU A 49 6.81 -5.84 -15.46
N LEU A 50 6.42 -7.05 -15.07
CA LEU A 50 6.48 -7.53 -13.69
C LEU A 50 7.81 -8.18 -13.30
N LEU A 51 8.72 -8.42 -14.25
CA LEU A 51 10.00 -9.08 -13.98
C LEU A 51 10.83 -8.41 -12.87
N PRO A 52 10.96 -7.07 -12.82
CA PRO A 52 11.70 -6.44 -11.72
C PRO A 52 11.00 -6.59 -10.36
N TRP A 53 9.66 -6.61 -10.33
CA TRP A 53 8.90 -6.91 -9.11
C TRP A 53 9.14 -8.35 -8.65
N MET A 54 9.11 -9.32 -9.57
CA MET A 54 9.41 -10.72 -9.24
C MET A 54 10.81 -10.88 -8.67
N ALA A 55 11.80 -10.14 -9.21
CA ALA A 55 13.16 -10.13 -8.68
C ALA A 55 13.20 -9.61 -7.23
N LEU A 56 12.51 -8.51 -6.91
CA LEU A 56 12.41 -7.97 -5.55
C LEU A 56 11.72 -8.95 -4.57
N THR A 57 10.64 -9.60 -5.02
CA THR A 57 9.95 -10.61 -4.21
C THR A 57 10.85 -11.82 -3.94
N LEU A 58 11.63 -12.25 -4.94
CA LEU A 58 12.60 -13.33 -4.78
C LEU A 58 13.72 -12.95 -3.81
N THR A 59 14.29 -11.75 -3.91
CA THR A 59 15.35 -11.31 -2.98
C THR A 59 14.82 -11.20 -1.55
N LEU A 60 13.61 -10.68 -1.37
CA LEU A 60 12.95 -10.64 -0.06
C LEU A 60 12.74 -12.05 0.52
N PHE A 61 12.34 -13.02 -0.31
CA PHE A 61 12.19 -14.41 0.11
C PHE A 61 13.53 -15.03 0.53
N LEU A 62 14.60 -14.80 -0.24
CA LEU A 62 15.94 -15.29 0.07
C LEU A 62 16.47 -14.67 1.37
N SER A 63 16.30 -13.36 1.54
CA SER A 63 16.66 -12.60 2.74
C SER A 63 15.98 -13.16 3.99
N ASN A 64 14.66 -13.37 3.95
CA ASN A 64 13.91 -13.99 5.04
C ASN A 64 14.38 -15.43 5.32
N SER A 65 14.70 -16.20 4.28
CA SER A 65 15.20 -17.57 4.43
C SER A 65 16.55 -17.59 5.16
N VAL A 66 17.44 -16.63 4.86
CA VAL A 66 18.72 -16.46 5.57
C VAL A 66 18.49 -16.15 7.05
N VAL A 67 17.54 -15.25 7.37
CA VAL A 67 17.18 -14.95 8.77
C VAL A 67 16.65 -16.19 9.49
N VAL A 68 15.80 -16.99 8.83
CA VAL A 68 15.28 -18.25 9.41
C VAL A 68 16.43 -19.22 9.70
N VAL A 69 17.37 -19.40 8.78
CA VAL A 69 18.54 -20.26 8.99
C VAL A 69 19.39 -19.77 10.17
N LEU A 70 19.59 -18.45 10.28
CA LEU A 70 20.33 -17.85 11.38
C LEU A 70 19.65 -18.11 12.73
N LEU A 71 18.35 -17.86 12.84
CA LEU A 71 17.57 -18.11 14.06
C LEU A 71 17.47 -19.59 14.42
N LEU A 72 17.36 -20.49 13.44
CA LEU A 72 17.39 -21.93 13.70
C LEU A 72 18.76 -22.37 14.21
N SER A 73 19.84 -21.77 13.70
CA SER A 73 21.20 -22.07 14.17
C SER A 73 21.42 -21.66 15.62
N GLU A 74 20.85 -20.51 16.03
CA GLU A 74 20.79 -20.07 17.43
C GLU A 74 20.03 -21.08 18.32
N ILE A 75 18.83 -21.49 17.90
CA ILE A 75 18.00 -22.44 18.66
C ILE A 75 18.71 -23.80 18.86
N LEU A 76 19.49 -24.22 17.87
CA LEU A 76 20.27 -25.46 17.91
C LEU A 76 21.59 -25.32 18.70
N GLY A 77 21.94 -24.12 19.18
CA GLY A 77 23.19 -23.84 19.88
C GLY A 77 24.43 -23.92 18.99
N LEU A 78 24.28 -23.69 17.67
CA LEU A 78 25.40 -23.67 16.72
C LEU A 78 26.08 -22.29 16.64
N VAL A 79 25.33 -21.25 17.01
CA VAL A 79 25.73 -19.85 17.02
C VAL A 79 25.28 -19.27 18.36
N ASP A 80 26.01 -18.27 18.86
CA ASP A 80 25.65 -17.48 20.03
C ASP A 80 25.39 -16.03 19.60
N LEU A 81 24.13 -15.69 19.36
CA LEU A 81 23.67 -14.34 19.04
C LEU A 81 23.41 -13.54 20.31
N THR A 82 23.68 -12.24 20.25
CA THR A 82 23.22 -11.31 21.28
C THR A 82 21.70 -11.16 21.25
N ILE A 83 21.10 -10.83 22.40
CA ILE A 83 19.65 -10.59 22.52
C ILE A 83 19.18 -9.53 21.51
N SER A 84 19.97 -8.48 21.28
CA SER A 84 19.67 -7.44 20.30
C SER A 84 19.60 -7.98 18.87
N GLU A 85 20.52 -8.87 18.47
CA GLU A 85 20.53 -9.47 17.14
C GLU A 85 19.36 -10.42 16.95
N VAL A 86 19.00 -11.20 17.98
CA VAL A 86 17.83 -12.08 17.96
C VAL A 86 16.54 -11.26 17.79
N VAL A 87 16.34 -10.22 18.61
CA VAL A 87 15.16 -9.35 18.55
C VAL A 87 15.06 -8.68 17.18
N LEU A 88 16.17 -8.15 16.66
CA LEU A 88 16.19 -7.51 15.34
C LEU A 88 15.90 -8.50 14.21
N SER A 89 16.46 -9.71 14.28
CA SER A 89 16.21 -10.79 13.31
C SER A 89 14.73 -11.19 13.28
N ILE A 90 14.11 -11.35 14.46
CA ILE A 90 12.67 -11.65 14.55
C ILE A 90 11.84 -10.49 13.98
N LEU A 91 12.22 -9.24 14.26
CA LEU A 91 11.51 -8.07 13.72
C LEU A 91 11.63 -7.99 12.19
N LEU A 92 12.83 -8.20 11.64
CA LEU A 92 13.06 -8.23 10.20
C LEU A 92 12.29 -9.36 9.53
N LEU A 93 12.32 -10.57 10.10
CA LEU A 93 11.58 -11.72 9.59
C LEU A 93 10.06 -11.50 9.61
N SER A 94 9.54 -10.94 10.70
CA SER A 94 8.10 -10.67 10.82
C SER A 94 7.63 -9.60 9.85
N LEU A 95 8.37 -8.48 9.72
CA LEU A 95 8.03 -7.42 8.77
C LEU A 95 8.20 -7.88 7.32
N GLY A 96 9.35 -8.45 6.99
CA GLY A 96 9.63 -8.98 5.65
C GLY A 96 8.65 -10.07 5.24
N GLY A 97 8.39 -11.03 6.12
CA GLY A 97 7.43 -12.10 5.90
C GLY A 97 5.99 -11.61 5.74
N LEU A 98 5.56 -10.68 6.59
CA LEU A 98 4.24 -10.06 6.48
C LEU A 98 4.07 -9.29 5.18
N SER A 99 5.08 -8.49 4.79
CA SER A 99 5.10 -7.77 3.52
C SER A 99 5.00 -8.74 2.32
N ALA A 100 5.80 -9.81 2.30
CA ALA A 100 5.76 -10.81 1.24
C ALA A 100 4.38 -11.50 1.15
N LEU A 101 3.79 -11.87 2.29
CA LEU A 101 2.46 -12.47 2.34
C LEU A 101 1.38 -11.52 1.79
N LEU A 102 1.41 -10.26 2.22
CA LEU A 102 0.42 -9.28 1.80
C LEU A 102 0.55 -8.90 0.32
N ASP A 103 1.78 -8.82 -0.20
CA ASP A 103 2.02 -8.61 -1.62
C ASP A 103 1.54 -9.82 -2.43
N PHE A 104 1.79 -11.05 -1.97
CA PHE A 104 1.26 -12.27 -2.61
C PHE A 104 -0.27 -12.28 -2.68
N ILE A 105 -0.95 -11.96 -1.57
CA ILE A 105 -2.41 -11.83 -1.54
C ILE A 105 -2.87 -10.74 -2.53
N THR A 106 -2.21 -9.58 -2.53
CA THR A 106 -2.54 -8.48 -3.44
C THR A 106 -2.37 -8.90 -4.90
N ALA A 107 -1.27 -9.60 -5.22
CA ALA A 107 -0.96 -10.12 -6.54
C ALA A 107 -1.97 -11.19 -7.02
N ALA A 108 -2.46 -12.02 -6.11
CA ALA A 108 -3.47 -13.04 -6.43
C ALA A 108 -4.85 -12.43 -6.75
N PHE A 109 -5.21 -11.31 -6.13
CA PHE A 109 -6.54 -10.69 -6.24
C PHE A 109 -6.57 -9.34 -6.98
N THR A 110 -5.52 -9.01 -7.74
CA THR A 110 -5.37 -7.68 -8.38
C THR A 110 -6.57 -7.26 -9.23
N ARG A 111 -7.08 -8.16 -10.09
CA ARG A 111 -8.23 -7.88 -10.97
C ARG A 111 -9.47 -7.53 -10.16
N ASN A 112 -9.77 -8.34 -9.15
CA ASN A 112 -10.95 -8.17 -8.29
C ASN A 112 -10.83 -6.88 -7.48
N ALA A 113 -9.65 -6.60 -6.91
CA ALA A 113 -9.38 -5.37 -6.16
C ALA A 113 -9.53 -4.12 -7.04
N ALA A 114 -8.94 -4.14 -8.24
CA ALA A 114 -9.05 -3.05 -9.22
C ALA A 114 -10.50 -2.79 -9.63
N GLN A 115 -11.24 -3.85 -9.98
CA GLN A 115 -12.64 -3.74 -10.39
C GLN A 115 -13.54 -3.22 -9.25
N ALA A 116 -13.43 -3.80 -8.05
CA ALA A 116 -14.23 -3.40 -6.90
C ALA A 116 -13.99 -1.93 -6.54
N PHE A 117 -12.72 -1.51 -6.48
CA PHE A 117 -12.35 -0.13 -6.17
C PHE A 117 -12.83 0.85 -7.23
N ASN A 118 -12.64 0.55 -8.52
CA ASN A 118 -13.09 1.39 -9.61
C ASN A 118 -14.62 1.49 -9.66
N CYS A 119 -15.34 0.38 -9.39
CA CYS A 119 -16.79 0.38 -9.28
C CYS A 119 -17.28 1.30 -8.15
N LEU A 120 -16.65 1.23 -6.97
CA LEU A 120 -16.96 2.13 -5.85
C LEU A 120 -16.71 3.59 -6.21
N ALA A 121 -15.61 3.89 -6.91
CA ALA A 121 -15.30 5.25 -7.35
C ALA A 121 -16.33 5.79 -8.36
N VAL A 122 -16.77 4.97 -9.32
CA VAL A 122 -17.85 5.33 -10.27
C VAL A 122 -19.17 5.54 -9.55
N LEU A 123 -19.54 4.61 -8.65
CA LEU A 123 -20.78 4.67 -7.89
C LEU A 123 -20.85 5.93 -7.02
N GLN A 124 -19.74 6.29 -6.35
CA GLN A 124 -19.67 7.52 -5.58
C GLN A 124 -19.91 8.75 -6.46
N LYS A 125 -19.33 8.77 -7.67
CA LYS A 125 -19.47 9.87 -8.64
C LYS A 125 -20.90 10.03 -9.14
N GLU A 126 -21.61 8.93 -9.39
CA GLU A 126 -22.99 8.94 -9.87
C GLU A 126 -23.99 9.31 -8.77
N ILE A 127 -23.76 8.84 -7.55
CA ILE A 127 -24.66 9.10 -6.41
C ILE A 127 -24.49 10.52 -5.89
N HIS A 128 -23.27 11.06 -5.86
CA HIS A 128 -23.05 12.47 -5.53
C HIS A 128 -23.43 13.35 -6.72
N THR A 129 -24.73 13.60 -6.88
CA THR A 129 -25.21 14.75 -7.66
C THR A 129 -24.59 16.02 -7.08
N PRO A 130 -24.14 17.00 -7.89
CA PRO A 130 -23.53 18.24 -7.43
C PRO A 130 -24.55 19.20 -6.79
N THR A 131 -25.41 18.70 -5.90
CA THR A 131 -26.16 19.53 -4.96
C THR A 131 -25.20 19.95 -3.87
N ALA A 132 -24.53 21.08 -4.11
CA ALA A 132 -23.82 21.93 -3.16
C ALA A 132 -23.45 21.25 -1.83
N SER A 133 -22.47 20.35 -1.86
CA SER A 133 -21.82 19.93 -0.63
C SER A 133 -21.25 21.20 0.04
N PRO A 134 -21.52 21.44 1.34
CA PRO A 134 -20.97 22.59 2.03
C PRO A 134 -19.45 22.53 1.91
N LYS A 135 -18.84 23.64 1.51
CA LYS A 135 -17.39 23.85 1.48
C LYS A 135 -16.86 23.68 2.91
N SER A 136 -16.62 22.45 3.34
CA SER A 136 -15.71 22.20 4.45
C SER A 136 -14.31 22.58 3.95
N ASN A 137 -13.79 23.69 4.47
CA ASN A 137 -12.44 24.17 4.16
C ASN A 137 -11.36 23.20 4.65
N ASN A 138 -11.68 22.31 5.58
CA ASN A 138 -10.73 21.35 6.12
C ASN A 138 -10.72 20.07 5.25
N PRO A 139 -9.54 19.59 4.83
CA PRO A 139 -9.45 18.27 4.24
C PRO A 139 -9.93 17.23 5.27
N PRO A 140 -10.75 16.24 4.87
CA PRO A 140 -11.14 15.19 5.79
C PRO A 140 -9.89 14.48 6.30
N PHE A 141 -9.87 14.12 7.58
CA PHE A 141 -8.74 13.47 8.26
C PHE A 141 -8.19 12.28 7.46
N THR A 142 -9.09 11.50 6.84
CA THR A 142 -8.78 10.40 5.92
C THR A 142 -7.83 10.82 4.79
N THR A 143 -8.05 11.96 4.15
CA THR A 143 -7.20 12.47 3.06
C THR A 143 -5.82 12.87 3.56
N ILE A 144 -5.74 13.48 4.76
CA ILE A 144 -4.46 13.83 5.36
C ILE A 144 -3.68 12.55 5.67
N LEU A 145 -4.32 11.59 6.35
CA LEU A 145 -3.71 10.33 6.76
C LEU A 145 -3.12 9.57 5.56
N VAL A 146 -3.92 9.39 4.50
CA VAL A 146 -3.52 8.66 3.29
C VAL A 146 -2.39 9.35 2.52
N ASN A 147 -2.29 10.68 2.60
CA ASN A 147 -1.17 11.41 1.98
C ASN A 147 0.10 11.33 2.82
N THR A 148 -0.04 11.42 4.15
CA THR A 148 1.09 11.46 5.07
C THR A 148 1.78 10.10 5.17
N ILE A 149 1.03 8.99 5.13
CA ILE A 149 1.62 7.64 5.30
C ILE A 149 2.72 7.34 4.27
N PRO A 150 2.49 7.46 2.94
CA PRO A 150 3.54 7.19 1.96
C PRO A 150 4.77 8.09 2.13
N ILE A 151 4.54 9.37 2.44
CA ILE A 151 5.61 10.36 2.65
C ILE A 151 6.43 10.02 3.88
N LEU A 152 5.78 9.62 4.98
CA LEU A 152 6.43 9.24 6.22
C LEU A 152 7.17 7.90 6.06
N PHE A 153 6.60 6.95 5.31
CA PHE A 153 7.17 5.61 5.18
C PHE A 153 8.34 5.57 4.19
N ALA A 154 8.32 6.39 3.13
CA ALA A 154 9.36 6.39 2.08
C ALA A 154 10.79 6.52 2.62
N PRO A 155 11.12 7.46 3.54
CA PRO A 155 12.46 7.54 4.12
C PRO A 155 12.91 6.29 4.87
N TYR A 156 11.99 5.57 5.54
CA TYR A 156 12.33 4.34 6.26
C TYR A 156 12.79 3.22 5.33
N GLY A 157 12.38 3.25 4.06
CA GLY A 157 12.84 2.31 3.04
C GLY A 157 14.35 2.43 2.76
N PHE A 158 14.94 3.60 2.98
CA PHE A 158 16.40 3.80 2.93
C PHE A 158 17.04 3.63 4.32
N LEU A 159 16.50 4.32 5.33
CA LEU A 159 17.16 4.46 6.62
C LEU A 159 17.38 3.13 7.32
N ILE A 160 16.36 2.25 7.33
CA ILE A 160 16.45 0.96 8.02
C ILE A 160 17.53 0.06 7.40
N PRO A 161 17.51 -0.26 6.09
CA PRO A 161 18.53 -1.13 5.50
C PRO A 161 19.92 -0.50 5.53
N ILE A 162 20.07 0.81 5.27
CA ILE A 162 21.38 1.47 5.30
C ILE A 162 21.98 1.43 6.71
N CYS A 163 21.21 1.75 7.74
CA CYS A 163 21.68 1.66 9.13
C CYS A 163 21.99 0.21 9.52
N GLY A 164 21.17 -0.76 9.09
CA GLY A 164 21.43 -2.18 9.32
C GLY A 164 22.78 -2.63 8.73
N ILE A 165 23.04 -2.27 7.46
CA ILE A 165 24.30 -2.59 6.78
C ILE A 165 25.48 -1.86 7.46
N TYR A 166 25.32 -0.57 7.77
CA TYR A 166 26.39 0.23 8.39
C TYR A 166 26.79 -0.29 9.78
N LEU A 167 25.80 -0.70 10.59
CA LEU A 167 26.04 -1.27 11.92
C LEU A 167 26.43 -2.76 11.89
N GLY A 168 26.39 -3.40 10.72
CA GLY A 168 26.63 -4.84 10.57
C GLY A 168 25.54 -5.72 11.17
N LEU A 169 24.34 -5.17 11.35
CA LEU A 169 23.18 -5.84 11.93
C LEU A 169 22.22 -6.39 10.85
N ASP A 170 22.59 -6.30 9.58
CA ASP A 170 21.81 -6.88 8.51
C ASP A 170 21.95 -8.42 8.46
N PRO A 171 20.93 -9.14 7.95
CA PRO A 171 20.93 -10.61 7.93
C PRO A 171 22.16 -11.24 7.27
N TYR A 172 22.70 -10.60 6.24
CA TYR A 172 23.83 -11.13 5.49
C TYR A 172 25.15 -10.90 6.24
N THR A 173 25.34 -9.74 6.89
CA THR A 173 26.52 -9.52 7.73
C THR A 173 26.53 -10.41 8.97
N LEU A 174 25.37 -10.62 9.59
CA LEU A 174 25.27 -11.59 10.71
C LEU A 174 25.60 -13.01 10.24
N THR A 175 25.04 -13.43 9.10
CA THR A 175 25.36 -14.74 8.50
C THR A 175 26.84 -14.90 8.18
N GLU A 176 27.47 -13.88 7.60
CA GLU A 176 28.90 -13.85 7.29
C GLU A 176 29.77 -13.97 8.56
N SER A 177 29.33 -13.35 9.66
CA SER A 177 30.07 -13.31 10.92
C SER A 177 29.99 -14.65 11.66
N TYR A 178 28.81 -15.25 11.72
CA TYR A 178 28.53 -16.41 12.56
C TYR A 178 28.56 -17.76 11.82
N LEU A 179 28.09 -17.81 10.56
CA LEU A 179 27.88 -19.08 9.85
C LEU A 179 28.96 -19.39 8.81
N ILE A 180 29.69 -18.39 8.31
CA ILE A 180 30.73 -18.61 7.29
C ILE A 180 32.07 -18.96 7.93
N PRO A 181 32.65 -20.15 7.65
CA PRO A 181 33.94 -20.54 8.20
C PRO A 181 35.08 -19.61 7.73
N ALA A 182 36.08 -19.40 8.59
CA ALA A 182 37.21 -18.49 8.30
C ALA A 182 37.89 -18.74 6.95
N ARG A 183 38.01 -20.02 6.53
CA ARG A 183 38.61 -20.39 5.23
C ARG A 183 37.85 -19.82 4.01
N TRP A 184 36.54 -19.59 4.12
CA TRP A 184 35.69 -19.09 3.03
C TRP A 184 35.40 -17.59 3.12
N ARG A 185 35.81 -16.92 4.21
CA ARG A 185 35.47 -15.52 4.48
C ARG A 185 36.03 -14.55 3.43
N HIS A 186 37.14 -14.88 2.77
CA HIS A 186 37.69 -14.07 1.67
C HIS A 186 36.80 -14.04 0.42
N LEU A 187 35.94 -15.05 0.22
CA LEU A 187 34.99 -15.09 -0.89
C LEU A 187 33.65 -14.43 -0.54
N ALA A 188 33.35 -14.31 0.75
CA ALA A 188 32.07 -13.78 1.25
C ALA A 188 31.70 -12.40 0.66
N PRO A 189 32.60 -11.42 0.53
CA PRO A 189 32.24 -10.11 -0.03
C PRO A 189 31.68 -10.18 -1.46
N TYR A 190 32.22 -11.05 -2.31
CA TYR A 190 31.77 -11.17 -3.70
C TYR A 190 30.32 -11.67 -3.82
N PHE A 191 29.88 -12.49 -2.88
CA PHE A 191 28.50 -13.01 -2.85
C PHE A 191 27.56 -12.13 -2.04
N PHE A 192 27.99 -11.65 -0.86
CA PHE A 192 27.11 -10.93 0.06
C PHE A 192 27.00 -9.44 -0.25
N THR A 193 27.98 -8.77 -0.86
CA THR A 193 27.84 -7.35 -1.22
C THR A 193 26.62 -7.05 -2.10
N PRO A 194 26.36 -7.77 -3.22
CA PRO A 194 25.17 -7.53 -4.02
C PRO A 194 23.86 -7.85 -3.27
N LEU A 195 23.88 -8.86 -2.39
CA LEU A 195 22.73 -9.20 -1.54
C LEU A 195 22.45 -8.14 -0.47
N LYS A 196 23.50 -7.59 0.15
CA LYS A 196 23.38 -6.45 1.08
C LYS A 196 22.78 -5.24 0.37
N LEU A 197 23.19 -4.96 -0.87
CA LEU A 197 22.58 -3.88 -1.66
C LEU A 197 21.11 -4.17 -2.03
N SER A 198 20.71 -5.43 -2.23
CA SER A 198 19.30 -5.78 -2.50
C SER A 198 18.38 -5.46 -1.32
N LEU A 199 18.90 -5.45 -0.08
CA LEU A 199 18.12 -5.06 1.11
C LEU A 199 17.53 -3.65 1.01
N ILE A 200 18.17 -2.74 0.28
CA ILE A 200 17.61 -1.39 0.04
C ILE A 200 16.34 -1.51 -0.81
N GLY A 201 16.38 -2.31 -1.87
CA GLY A 201 15.22 -2.60 -2.70
C GLY A 201 14.09 -3.29 -1.93
N GLU A 202 14.45 -4.22 -1.03
CA GLU A 202 13.52 -4.89 -0.13
C GLU A 202 12.86 -3.93 0.86
N GLY A 203 13.65 -3.01 1.45
CA GLY A 203 13.13 -1.96 2.33
C GLY A 203 12.07 -1.10 1.63
N PHE A 204 12.35 -0.71 0.38
CA PHE A 204 11.39 -0.02 -0.47
C PHE A 204 10.14 -0.83 -0.75
N PHE A 205 10.32 -2.09 -1.16
CA PHE A 205 9.23 -3.01 -1.42
C PHE A 205 8.28 -3.07 -0.22
N CYS A 206 8.81 -3.31 0.99
CA CYS A 206 8.03 -3.37 2.22
C CYS A 206 7.27 -2.08 2.51
N VAL A 207 7.95 -0.94 2.43
CA VAL A 207 7.35 0.38 2.64
C VAL A 207 6.19 0.64 1.68
N ARG A 208 6.34 0.29 0.41
CA ARG A 208 5.27 0.46 -0.59
C ARG A 208 4.08 -0.45 -0.27
N VAL A 209 4.33 -1.73 0.03
CA VAL A 209 3.29 -2.70 0.36
C VAL A 209 2.47 -2.23 1.57
N TYR A 210 3.13 -1.82 2.66
CA TYR A 210 2.43 -1.29 3.82
C TYR A 210 1.68 0.00 3.52
N SER A 211 2.31 0.93 2.78
CA SER A 211 1.65 2.18 2.40
C SER A 211 0.39 1.92 1.58
N LEU A 212 0.43 0.95 0.65
CA LEU A 212 -0.72 0.55 -0.16
C LEU A 212 -1.83 -0.05 0.71
N LEU A 213 -1.48 -0.94 1.64
CA LEU A 213 -2.44 -1.64 2.49
C LEU A 213 -3.08 -0.78 3.58
N ILE A 214 -2.42 0.28 4.02
CA ILE A 214 -3.07 1.24 4.91
C ILE A 214 -3.91 2.21 4.07
N SER A 215 -3.37 2.71 2.96
CA SER A 215 -4.02 3.73 2.14
C SER A 215 -5.28 3.24 1.43
N PHE A 216 -5.20 2.13 0.70
CA PHE A 216 -6.29 1.68 -0.17
C PHE A 216 -7.54 1.22 0.59
N PRO A 217 -7.44 0.39 1.64
CA PRO A 217 -8.61 0.03 2.46
C PRO A 217 -9.22 1.22 3.18
N THR A 218 -8.39 2.15 3.69
CA THR A 218 -8.88 3.38 4.33
C THR A 218 -9.68 4.23 3.33
N LEU A 219 -9.16 4.38 2.12
CA LEU A 219 -9.83 5.05 1.02
C LEU A 219 -11.12 4.32 0.60
N ALA A 220 -11.10 3.00 0.47
CA ALA A 220 -12.28 2.21 0.11
C ALA A 220 -13.37 2.31 1.18
N ALA A 221 -13.00 2.27 2.47
CA ALA A 221 -13.94 2.42 3.58
C ALA A 221 -14.60 3.82 3.59
N ASP A 222 -13.83 4.86 3.29
CA ASP A 222 -14.35 6.23 3.14
C ASP A 222 -15.32 6.35 1.95
N LEU A 223 -14.98 5.76 0.80
CA LEU A 223 -15.87 5.68 -0.37
C LEU A 223 -17.18 4.96 -0.05
N MET A 224 -17.09 3.78 0.60
CA MET A 224 -18.26 2.99 0.97
C MET A 224 -19.14 3.76 1.95
N SER A 225 -18.56 4.35 2.99
CA SER A 225 -19.30 5.13 4.00
C SER A 225 -19.99 6.35 3.39
N SER A 226 -19.28 7.06 2.50
CA SER A 226 -19.81 8.20 1.74
C SER A 226 -20.99 7.78 0.84
N THR A 227 -20.86 6.65 0.16
CA THR A 227 -21.89 6.09 -0.72
C THR A 227 -23.13 5.69 0.07
N ILE A 228 -22.97 4.96 1.17
CA ILE A 228 -24.08 4.54 2.06
C ILE A 228 -24.81 5.76 2.64
N SER A 229 -24.06 6.77 3.12
CA SER A 229 -24.65 8.00 3.65
C SER A 229 -25.50 8.72 2.60
N SER A 230 -24.99 8.83 1.37
CA SER A 230 -25.72 9.51 0.29
C SER A 230 -26.93 8.72 -0.20
N LEU A 231 -26.85 7.39 -0.25
CA LEU A 231 -28.01 6.53 -0.54
C LEU A 231 -29.10 6.67 0.53
N SER A 232 -28.72 6.64 1.80
CA SER A 232 -29.64 6.82 2.94
C SER A 232 -30.36 8.17 2.87
N LYS A 233 -29.63 9.26 2.59
CA LYS A 233 -30.23 10.60 2.40
C LYS A 233 -31.20 10.65 1.22
N LYS A 234 -30.82 10.08 0.06
CA LYS A 234 -31.71 10.02 -1.12
C LYS A 234 -32.97 9.20 -0.84
N ALA A 235 -32.85 8.06 -0.16
CA ALA A 235 -33.99 7.23 0.22
C ALA A 235 -34.95 7.98 1.17
N GLY A 236 -34.43 8.71 2.16
CA GLY A 236 -35.23 9.56 3.03
C GLY A 236 -35.98 10.66 2.28
N ASN A 237 -35.30 11.34 1.34
CA ASN A 237 -35.92 12.37 0.51
C ASN A 237 -37.04 11.80 -0.38
N LEU A 238 -36.83 10.62 -0.97
CA LEU A 238 -37.85 9.94 -1.77
C LEU A 238 -39.08 9.58 -0.92
N LYS A 239 -38.88 9.07 0.29
CA LYS A 239 -39.97 8.77 1.24
C LYS A 239 -40.77 10.04 1.56
N ASN A 240 -40.09 11.14 1.88
CA ASN A 240 -40.75 12.41 2.20
C ASN A 240 -41.50 13.01 1.00
N THR A 241 -40.93 12.90 -0.21
CA THR A 241 -41.57 13.38 -1.44
C THR A 241 -42.80 12.55 -1.80
N ALA A 242 -42.76 11.24 -1.58
CA ALA A 242 -43.90 10.35 -1.78
C ALA A 242 -45.04 10.66 -0.79
N VAL A 243 -44.71 10.85 0.49
CA VAL A 243 -45.68 11.26 1.52
C VAL A 243 -46.29 12.63 1.19
N SER A 244 -45.48 13.61 0.78
CA SER A 244 -45.97 14.94 0.39
C SER A 244 -46.91 14.89 -0.82
N ARG A 245 -46.64 14.02 -1.80
CA ARG A 245 -47.54 13.80 -2.94
C ARG A 245 -48.86 13.17 -2.50
N TYR A 246 -48.81 12.13 -1.66
CA TYR A 246 -50.01 11.49 -1.14
C TYR A 246 -50.95 12.50 -0.46
N TRP A 247 -50.44 13.34 0.44
CA TRP A 247 -51.25 14.37 1.12
C TRP A 247 -51.82 15.42 0.17
N ARG A 248 -51.13 15.72 -0.95
CA ARG A 248 -51.62 16.67 -1.95
C ARG A 248 -52.76 16.10 -2.79
N ASP A 249 -52.70 14.80 -3.07
CA ASP A 249 -53.60 14.13 -4.02
C ASP A 249 -54.81 13.48 -3.34
N THR A 250 -54.82 13.32 -2.00
CA THR A 250 -56.04 12.94 -1.26
C THR A 250 -57.05 14.09 -1.25
N PRO A 251 -58.22 13.97 -1.90
CA PRO A 251 -59.28 14.96 -1.77
C PRO A 251 -59.73 15.00 -0.32
N LEU A 252 -59.80 16.21 0.25
CA LEU A 252 -60.44 16.45 1.55
C LEU A 252 -61.90 16.02 1.42
N ALA A 253 -62.20 14.80 1.85
CA ALA A 253 -63.56 14.31 1.99
C ALA A 253 -64.26 15.26 2.98
N LYS A 254 -65.20 16.04 2.45
CA LYS A 254 -66.15 16.83 3.23
C LYS A 254 -67.28 15.93 3.72
#